data_AF-A0A835EZN7-F1
#
_entry.id   AF-A0A835EZN7-F1
#
_cell.length_a   1.000
_cell.length_b   1.000
_cell.length_c   1.000
_cell.angle_alpha   90.00
_cell.angle_beta   90.00
_cell.angle_gamma   90.00
#
_symmetry.space_group_name_H-M   'P 1'
#
loop_
_entity.id
_entity.type
_entity.pdbx_description
1 polymer ?
#
loop_
_entity_poly.entity_id
_entity_poly.type
_entity_poly.pdbx_seq_one_letter_code
_entity_poly.pdbx_strand_id
1 'polypeptide(L)'
;MVGHPYSPAELQLPGFVPQRLSPVEAFAPFFGASLLVILAVWLISGRCGGGKFSKNYRLAMCWWAFTGVTHIVFEGYFLFTPDFVSKGNPNNIDELCELSGAP
;
A
#
# COMPACT_ATOMS: atom_id res chain seq x y z
N MET A 1 -20.20 9.96 20.66
CA MET A 1 -19.07 9.17 20.15
C MET A 1 -19.20 9.14 18.64
N VAL A 2 -18.13 9.45 17.90
CA VAL A 2 -18.14 9.32 16.43
C VAL A 2 -18.08 7.83 16.14
N GLY A 3 -19.09 7.29 15.46
CA GLY A 3 -19.07 5.89 15.03
C GLY A 3 -18.00 5.69 13.96
N HIS A 4 -17.34 4.53 13.95
CA HIS A 4 -16.34 4.18 12.95
C HIS A 4 -16.83 3.02 12.07
N PRO A 5 -16.33 2.88 10.83
CA PRO A 5 -16.77 1.82 9.91
C PRO A 5 -16.17 0.43 10.24
N TYR A 6 -15.16 0.37 11.09
CA TYR A 6 -14.48 -0.90 11.43
C TYR A 6 -15.38 -1.85 12.21
N SER A 7 -15.18 -3.15 11.98
CA SER A 7 -15.76 -4.23 12.77
C SER A 7 -14.76 -4.69 13.84
N PRO A 8 -15.17 -4.93 15.10
CA PRO A 8 -16.55 -4.82 15.60
C PRO A 8 -16.97 -3.36 15.87
N ALA A 9 -18.25 -3.05 15.70
CA ALA A 9 -18.76 -1.66 15.76
C ALA A 9 -18.76 -1.05 17.18
N GLU A 10 -18.70 -1.89 18.21
CA GLU A 10 -18.58 -1.50 19.62
C GLU A 10 -17.15 -1.13 20.03
N LEU A 11 -16.16 -1.32 19.14
CA LEU A 11 -14.79 -0.93 19.39
C LEU A 11 -14.72 0.58 19.67
N GLN A 12 -13.94 0.96 20.68
CA GLN A 12 -13.74 2.36 21.00
C GLN A 12 -12.42 2.80 20.38
N LEU A 13 -12.51 3.66 19.37
CA LEU A 13 -11.35 4.30 18.74
C LEU A 13 -11.27 5.77 19.19
N PRO A 14 -10.68 6.05 20.38
CA PRO A 14 -10.56 7.41 20.87
C PRO A 14 -9.72 8.24 19.90
N GLY A 15 -10.25 9.41 19.52
CA GLY A 15 -9.57 10.30 18.57
C GLY A 15 -9.66 9.85 17.11
N PHE A 16 -10.56 8.92 16.76
CA PHE A 16 -10.79 8.53 15.36
C PHE A 16 -11.04 9.74 14.46
N VAL A 17 -10.25 9.83 13.39
CA VAL A 17 -10.40 10.83 12.34
C VAL A 17 -10.85 10.11 11.08
N PRO A 18 -12.03 10.42 10.52
CA PRO A 18 -12.45 9.85 9.25
C PRO A 18 -11.51 10.27 8.11
N GLN A 19 -11.37 9.35 7.15
CA GLN A 19 -10.67 9.56 5.88
C GLN A 19 -11.14 10.84 5.18
N ARG A 20 -10.20 11.52 4.52
CA ARG A 20 -10.47 12.79 3.81
C ARG A 20 -10.38 12.64 2.30
N LEU A 21 -9.59 11.68 1.83
CA LEU A 21 -9.39 11.34 0.43
C LEU A 21 -10.41 10.30 -0.02
N SER A 22 -10.74 10.35 -1.30
CA SER A 22 -11.43 9.24 -1.94
C SER A 22 -10.50 8.02 -2.04
N PRO A 23 -11.06 6.79 -2.12
CA PRO A 23 -10.26 5.58 -2.29
C PRO A 23 -9.27 5.66 -3.46
N VAL A 24 -9.69 6.27 -4.57
CA VAL A 24 -8.86 6.42 -5.77
C VAL A 24 -7.67 7.32 -5.49
N GLU A 25 -7.86 8.44 -4.78
CA GLU A 25 -6.78 9.36 -4.42
C GLU A 25 -5.78 8.72 -3.45
N ALA A 26 -6.26 7.93 -2.48
CA ALA A 26 -5.40 7.21 -1.54
C ALA A 26 -4.53 6.15 -2.25
N PHE A 27 -5.12 5.40 -3.18
CA PHE A 27 -4.43 4.31 -3.90
C PHE A 27 -3.57 4.78 -5.08
N ALA A 28 -3.90 5.90 -5.72
CA ALA A 28 -3.20 6.40 -6.91
C ALA A 28 -1.66 6.49 -6.74
N PRO A 29 -1.10 7.09 -5.68
CA PRO A 29 0.35 7.16 -5.51
C PRO A 29 0.98 5.78 -5.32
N PHE A 30 0.31 4.87 -4.60
CA PHE A 30 0.79 3.51 -4.38
C PHE A 30 0.86 2.70 -5.68
N PHE A 31 -0.22 2.73 -6.49
CA PHE A 31 -0.23 2.06 -7.79
C PHE A 31 0.75 2.69 -8.78
N GLY A 32 0.87 4.02 -8.78
CA GLY A 32 1.84 4.74 -9.60
C GLY A 32 3.28 4.33 -9.29
N ALA A 33 3.67 4.35 -8.01
CA ALA A 33 4.99 3.92 -7.57
C ALA A 33 5.24 2.43 -7.87
N SER A 34 4.26 1.56 -7.61
CA SER A 34 4.34 0.13 -7.91
C SER A 34 4.57 -0.14 -9.40
N LEU A 35 3.86 0.57 -10.28
CA LEU A 35 4.04 0.44 -11.71
C LEU A 35 5.45 0.88 -12.15
N LEU A 36 5.98 1.96 -11.58
CA LEU A 36 7.35 2.40 -11.86
C LEU A 36 8.38 1.35 -11.43
N VAL A 37 8.21 0.73 -10.26
CA VAL A 37 9.08 -0.35 -9.79
C VAL A 37 8.99 -1.58 -10.71
N ILE A 38 7.78 -2.00 -11.09
CA ILE A 38 7.58 -3.11 -12.03
C ILE A 38 8.26 -2.81 -13.37
N LEU A 39 8.09 -1.61 -13.91
CA LEU A 39 8.72 -1.18 -15.16
C LEU A 39 10.25 -1.19 -15.04
N ALA A 40 10.80 -0.69 -13.93
CA ALA A 40 12.24 -0.73 -13.68
C ALA A 40 12.77 -2.16 -13.65
N VAL A 41 12.12 -3.06 -12.90
CA VAL A 41 12.50 -4.50 -12.84
C VAL A 41 12.37 -5.17 -14.19
N TRP A 42 11.33 -4.86 -14.96
CA TRP A 42 11.15 -5.38 -16.32
C TRP A 42 12.28 -4.92 -17.25
N LEU A 43 12.65 -3.63 -17.23
CA LEU A 43 13.72 -3.09 -18.06
C LEU A 43 15.10 -3.63 -17.66
N ILE A 44 15.40 -3.67 -16.36
CA ILE A 44 16.65 -4.21 -15.82
C ILE A 44 16.79 -5.70 -16.18
N SER A 45 15.75 -6.51 -15.93
CA SER A 45 15.78 -7.95 -16.25
C SER A 45 15.93 -8.21 -17.76
N GLY A 46 15.36 -7.35 -18.61
CA GLY A 46 15.51 -7.45 -20.06
C GLY A 46 16.89 -7.05 -20.56
N ARG A 47 17.48 -6.00 -19.98
CA ARG A 47 18.76 -5.41 -20.44
C ARG A 47 19.98 -6.09 -19.83
N CYS A 48 19.95 -6.42 -18.55
CA CYS A 48 21.03 -7.14 -17.87
C CYS A 48 20.98 -8.66 -18.12
N GLY A 49 19.80 -9.19 -18.48
CA GLY A 49 19.63 -10.61 -18.77
C GLY A 49 20.21 -11.07 -20.10
N GLY A 50 20.53 -10.16 -21.04
CA GLY A 50 21.03 -10.54 -22.37
C GLY A 50 20.16 -11.56 -23.13
N GLY A 51 18.85 -11.58 -22.86
CA GLY A 51 17.91 -12.59 -23.39
C GLY A 51 17.89 -13.93 -22.64
N LYS A 52 18.69 -14.12 -21.58
CA LYS A 52 18.79 -15.37 -20.81
C LYS A 52 17.56 -15.68 -19.96
N PHE A 53 16.84 -14.66 -19.49
CA PHE A 53 15.64 -14.86 -18.68
C PHE A 53 14.42 -15.03 -19.57
N SER A 54 13.74 -16.17 -19.44
CA SER A 54 12.44 -16.38 -20.07
C SER A 54 11.44 -15.33 -19.56
N LYS A 55 10.40 -15.05 -20.36
CA LYS A 55 9.35 -14.10 -19.98
C LYS A 55 8.71 -14.45 -18.63
N ASN A 56 8.56 -15.75 -18.34
CA ASN A 56 7.97 -16.23 -17.09
C ASN A 56 8.83 -15.86 -15.87
N TYR A 57 10.16 -15.99 -15.96
CA TYR A 57 11.04 -15.55 -14.88
C TYR A 57 10.96 -14.04 -14.66
N ARG A 58 10.88 -13.25 -15.75
CA ARG A 58 10.74 -11.79 -15.65
C ARG A 58 9.42 -11.37 -15.02
N LEU A 59 8.32 -12.06 -15.36
CA LEU A 59 7.02 -11.87 -14.72
C LEU A 59 7.06 -12.24 -13.24
N ALA A 60 7.71 -13.37 -12.88
CA ALA A 60 7.89 -13.75 -11.48
C ALA A 60 8.70 -12.70 -10.71
N MET A 61 9.76 -12.13 -11.29
CA MET A 61 10.51 -11.03 -10.68
C MET A 61 9.65 -9.78 -10.47
N CYS A 62 8.82 -9.41 -11.46
CA CYS A 62 7.89 -8.28 -11.33
C CYS A 62 6.84 -8.53 -10.24
N TRP A 63 6.32 -9.76 -10.17
CA TRP A 63 5.41 -10.17 -9.11
C TRP A 63 6.05 -10.04 -7.72
N TRP A 64 7.25 -10.58 -7.54
CA TRP A 64 8.00 -10.48 -6.28
C TRP A 64 8.33 -9.03 -5.90
N ALA A 65 8.65 -8.18 -6.87
CA ALA A 65 8.90 -6.77 -6.63
C ALA A 65 7.61 -6.06 -6.17
N PHE A 66 6.48 -6.34 -6.82
CA PHE A 66 5.19 -5.78 -6.43
C PHE A 66 4.78 -6.23 -5.02
N THR A 67 4.81 -7.53 -4.74
CA THR A 67 4.44 -8.05 -3.42
C THR A 67 5.38 -7.55 -2.33
N GLY A 68 6.69 -7.49 -2.60
CA GLY A 68 7.66 -6.93 -1.67
C GLY A 68 7.39 -5.46 -1.33
N VAL A 69 7.05 -4.63 -2.32
CA VAL A 69 6.63 -3.24 -2.09
C VAL A 69 5.36 -3.20 -1.25
N THR A 70 4.35 -4.03 -1.55
CA THR A 70 3.12 -4.12 -0.74
C THR A 70 3.44 -4.46 0.71
N HIS A 71 4.21 -5.51 0.99
CA HIS A 71 4.54 -5.88 2.38
C HIS A 71 5.31 -4.77 3.11
N ILE A 72 6.33 -4.18 2.47
CA ILE A 72 7.10 -3.09 3.08
C ILE A 72 6.22 -1.88 3.38
N VAL A 73 5.33 -1.51 2.45
CA VAL A 73 4.44 -0.35 2.64
C VAL A 73 3.37 -0.64 3.68
N PHE A 74 2.64 -1.75 3.61
CA PHE A 74 1.53 -2.00 4.53
C PHE A 74 2.01 -2.49 5.90
N GLU A 75 2.81 -3.54 5.96
CA GLU A 75 3.27 -4.13 7.22
C GLU A 75 4.31 -3.23 7.90
N GLY A 76 5.25 -2.69 7.12
CA GLY A 76 6.23 -1.76 7.65
C GLY A 76 5.57 -0.50 8.22
N TYR A 77 4.59 0.07 7.53
CA TYR A 77 3.89 1.26 8.02
C TYR A 77 3.12 0.99 9.30
N PHE A 78 2.40 -0.14 9.37
CA PHE A 78 1.68 -0.55 10.58
C PHE A 78 2.62 -0.69 11.79
N LEU A 79 3.83 -1.24 11.60
CA LEU A 79 4.83 -1.38 12.66
C LEU A 79 5.36 -0.04 13.17
N PHE A 80 5.57 0.94 12.29
CA PHE A 80 6.16 2.23 12.67
C PHE A 80 5.14 3.31 13.03
N THR A 81 3.88 3.14 12.63
CA THR A 81 2.81 4.12 12.81
C THR A 81 1.53 3.44 13.32
N PRO A 82 1.51 2.92 14.56
CA PRO A 82 0.34 2.22 15.09
C PRO A 82 -0.85 3.16 15.37
N ASP A 83 -0.61 4.47 15.50
CA ASP A 83 -1.57 5.50 15.84
C ASP A 83 -2.22 6.20 14.63
N PHE A 84 -2.00 5.68 13.42
CA PHE A 84 -2.44 6.27 12.15
C PHE A 84 -3.93 6.65 12.12
N VAL A 85 -4.79 5.83 12.72
CA VAL A 85 -6.26 6.00 12.82
C VAL A 85 -6.71 7.24 13.62
N SER A 86 -5.80 7.79 14.43
CA SER A 86 -6.08 8.92 15.33
C SER A 86 -5.38 10.21 14.92
N LYS A 87 -4.70 10.23 13.76
CA LYS A 87 -3.93 11.39 13.31
C LYS A 87 -4.84 12.50 12.79
N GLY A 88 -4.69 13.70 13.36
CA GLY A 88 -5.42 14.90 12.90
C GLY A 88 -5.04 15.41 11.50
N ASN A 89 -3.90 14.98 10.97
CA ASN A 89 -3.43 15.31 9.63
C ASN A 89 -2.86 14.05 8.94
N PRO A 90 -3.75 13.14 8.47
CA PRO A 90 -3.33 11.90 7.84
C PRO A 90 -2.65 12.18 6.49
N ASN A 91 -1.61 11.42 6.20
CA ASN A 91 -0.99 11.38 4.88
C ASN A 91 -1.66 10.30 4.01
N ASN A 92 -1.29 10.22 2.72
CA ASN A 92 -1.88 9.26 1.79
C ASN A 92 -1.75 7.78 2.23
N ILE A 93 -0.68 7.42 2.97
CA ILE A 93 -0.46 6.05 3.45
C ILE A 93 -1.32 5.75 4.68
N ASP A 94 -1.52 6.74 5.57
CA ASP A 94 -2.50 6.62 6.67
C ASP A 94 -3.88 6.28 6.09
N GLU A 95 -4.32 7.04 5.08
CA GLU A 95 -5.63 6.84 4.45
C GLU A 95 -5.73 5.51 3.68
N LEU A 96 -4.65 5.10 3.03
CA LEU A 96 -4.54 3.81 2.35
C LEU A 96 -4.67 2.63 3.33
N CYS A 97 -3.99 2.69 4.46
CA CYS A 97 -4.04 1.66 5.50
C CYS A 97 -5.41 1.62 6.18
N GLU A 98 -6.02 2.78 6.46
CA GLU A 98 -7.40 2.85 6.97
C GLU A 98 -8.40 2.19 6.01
N LEU A 99 -8.29 2.49 4.71
CA LEU A 99 -9.22 1.93 3.73
C LEU A 99 -9.05 0.41 3.61
N SER A 100 -7.81 -0.07 3.69
CA SER A 100 -7.53 -1.50 3.63
C SER A 100 -8.00 -2.27 4.88
N GLY A 101 -8.11 -1.60 6.02
CA GLY A 101 -8.61 -2.19 7.26
C GLY A 101 -10.13 -2.10 7.43
N ALA A 102 -10.78 -1.23 6.64
CA ALA A 102 -12.23 -1.11 6.63
C ALA A 102 -12.88 -2.34 5.96
N PRO A 103 -14.03 -2.82 6.48
CA PRO A 103 -14.71 -4.01 5.96
C PRO A 103 -15.25 -3.86 4.54
#